data_AF-A0AAX4KGL7-F1
#
_entry.id   AF-A0AAX4KGL7-F1
#
_cell.length_a   1.000
_cell.length_b   1.000
_cell.length_c   1.000
_cell.angle_alpha   90.00
_cell.angle_beta   90.00
_cell.angle_gamma   90.00
#
_symmetry.space_group_name_H-M   'P 1'
#
loop_
_entity.id
_entity.type
_entity.pdbx_description
1 polymer ?
#
loop_
_entity_poly.entity_id
_entity_poly.type
_entity_poly.pdbx_seq_one_letter_code
_entity_poly.pdbx_strand_id
1 'polypeptide(L)'
;MSYTSYGGMESTIGPVKWEGDVIEDGLKDQDFVLRLTDSRSITKLTWKGFSSSSDQFDPCPSNRKWKYHFQHLRYHDEWMGDQDIVESMSNHINGGWDGYSYDRDYGQGSDWISTSTDLQWTIWEITRRLTKLHRSKVDLHLIRKGLWISRNYRGCEPIWVNPTSYLRKQARLEYYYENPYRKAYNFAKASGEMLCYGRIFDKDILESTKWTNSDPGFVLPDYFYKSRKYWDYYDSWIDRLVWNPWEDDSTEAKRKMKNRRIKLQKSRR
;
A
#
# COMPACT_ATOMS: atom_id res chain seq x y z
N MET A 1 -35.09 -25.44 28.32
CA MET A 1 -33.79 -24.80 28.01
C MET A 1 -34.01 -23.86 26.85
N SER A 2 -34.15 -22.56 27.14
CA SER A 2 -34.43 -21.50 26.18
C SER A 2 -33.11 -20.94 25.64
N TYR A 3 -32.87 -21.09 24.35
CA TYR A 3 -31.78 -20.43 23.65
C TYR A 3 -32.12 -18.94 23.48
N THR A 4 -31.44 -18.08 24.22
CA THR A 4 -31.42 -16.64 23.97
C THR A 4 -30.60 -16.40 22.70
N SER A 5 -31.27 -16.01 21.61
CA SER A 5 -30.58 -15.53 20.41
C SER A 5 -29.92 -14.19 20.74
N TYR A 6 -28.61 -14.13 20.57
CA TYR A 6 -27.89 -12.86 20.56
C TYR A 6 -28.25 -12.16 19.23
N GLY A 7 -29.20 -11.22 19.33
CA GLY A 7 -29.55 -10.32 18.25
C GLY A 7 -28.31 -9.58 17.76
N GLY A 8 -28.04 -9.70 16.46
CA GLY A 8 -27.04 -8.91 15.78
C GLY A 8 -27.40 -7.44 15.88
N MET A 9 -26.61 -6.69 16.66
CA MET A 9 -26.53 -5.24 16.50
C MET A 9 -25.92 -4.97 15.13
N GLU A 10 -26.76 -4.81 14.12
CA GLU A 10 -26.40 -4.04 12.93
C GLU A 10 -26.11 -2.62 13.41
N SER A 11 -24.83 -2.31 13.58
CA SER A 11 -24.41 -0.98 13.96
C SER A 11 -24.73 -0.05 12.78
N THR A 12 -25.69 0.85 12.97
CA THR A 12 -25.96 1.99 12.07
C THR A 12 -24.86 3.05 12.21
N ILE A 13 -23.61 2.62 12.28
CA ILE A 13 -22.46 3.50 12.20
C ILE A 13 -22.32 3.78 10.70
N GLY A 14 -22.73 4.97 10.28
CA GLY A 14 -22.44 5.45 8.93
C GLY A 14 -20.95 5.28 8.62
N PRO A 15 -20.56 5.20 7.34
CA PRO A 15 -19.18 4.91 6.96
C PRO A 15 -18.23 5.84 7.70
N VAL A 16 -17.41 5.27 8.59
CA VAL A 16 -16.40 6.01 9.34
C VAL A 16 -15.40 6.51 8.29
N LYS A 17 -15.44 7.81 8.00
CA LYS A 17 -14.43 8.43 7.15
C LYS A 17 -13.15 8.55 7.96
N TRP A 18 -12.09 7.89 7.52
CA TRP A 18 -10.85 7.86 8.28
C TRP A 18 -10.09 9.18 8.10
N GLU A 19 -9.68 9.79 9.21
CA GLU A 19 -8.84 10.98 9.21
C GLU A 19 -7.36 10.62 9.02
N GLY A 20 -6.59 11.53 8.41
CA GLY A 20 -5.18 11.28 8.09
C GLY A 20 -4.32 10.92 9.30
N ASP A 21 -4.59 11.50 10.47
CA ASP A 21 -3.85 11.19 11.71
C ASP A 21 -4.15 9.76 12.21
N VAL A 22 -5.41 9.32 12.16
CA VAL A 22 -5.82 7.95 12.53
C VAL A 22 -5.19 6.92 11.59
N ILE A 23 -5.14 7.22 10.29
CA ILE A 23 -4.44 6.39 9.31
C ILE A 23 -2.95 6.34 9.63
N GLU A 24 -2.30 7.47 9.91
CA GLU A 24 -0.87 7.51 10.22
C GLU A 24 -0.52 6.66 11.45
N ASP A 25 -1.35 6.71 12.49
CA ASP A 25 -1.14 5.92 13.70
C ASP A 25 -1.36 4.42 13.46
N GLY A 26 -2.43 4.01 12.77
CA GLY A 26 -2.62 2.60 12.43
C GLY A 26 -1.56 2.04 11.46
N LEU A 27 -0.94 2.88 10.63
CA LEU A 27 0.22 2.49 9.81
C LEU A 27 1.49 2.29 10.66
N LYS A 28 1.73 3.15 11.66
CA LYS A 28 2.87 3.01 12.60
C LYS A 28 2.74 1.74 13.44
N ASP A 29 1.53 1.46 13.92
CA ASP A 29 1.22 0.26 14.70
C ASP A 29 1.15 -1.01 13.84
N GLN A 30 1.30 -0.86 12.53
CA GLN A 30 1.23 -1.92 11.52
C GLN A 30 -0.11 -2.68 11.49
N ASP A 31 -1.17 -2.01 11.89
CA ASP A 31 -2.54 -2.48 11.78
C ASP A 31 -3.10 -2.26 10.37
N PHE A 32 -2.59 -1.26 9.66
CA PHE A 32 -3.00 -0.90 8.30
C PHE A 32 -1.88 -0.98 7.28
N VAL A 33 -2.28 -1.11 6.03
CA VAL A 33 -1.47 -0.81 4.84
C VAL A 33 -2.32 -0.01 3.85
N LEU A 34 -1.65 0.70 2.96
CA LEU A 34 -2.24 1.50 1.91
C LEU A 34 -1.96 0.87 0.54
N ARG A 35 -2.97 0.85 -0.32
CA ARG A 35 -2.81 0.41 -1.71
C ARG A 35 -3.30 1.47 -2.68
N LEU A 36 -2.49 1.77 -3.68
CA LEU A 36 -2.86 2.68 -4.76
C LEU A 36 -3.32 1.90 -5.98
N THR A 37 -4.42 2.33 -6.60
CA THR A 37 -4.79 1.89 -7.94
C THR A 37 -5.18 3.06 -8.84
N ASP A 38 -5.04 2.88 -10.14
CA ASP A 38 -5.50 3.80 -11.17
C ASP A 38 -5.86 3.03 -12.46
N SER A 39 -6.17 3.74 -13.53
CA SER A 39 -6.54 3.16 -14.83
C SER A 39 -5.55 2.12 -15.39
N ARG A 40 -4.25 2.23 -15.05
CA ARG A 40 -3.18 1.34 -15.52
C ARG A 40 -2.80 0.23 -14.52
N SER A 41 -3.41 0.21 -13.34
CA SER A 41 -3.13 -0.85 -12.38
C SER A 41 -3.61 -2.20 -12.90
N ILE A 42 -2.71 -3.18 -12.94
CA ILE A 42 -3.01 -4.57 -13.35
C ILE A 42 -3.98 -5.21 -12.36
N THR A 43 -3.65 -5.12 -11.07
CA THR A 43 -4.40 -5.76 -9.99
C THR A 43 -5.47 -4.82 -9.43
N LYS A 44 -6.66 -4.81 -10.06
CA LYS A 44 -7.77 -3.91 -9.69
C LYS A 44 -8.59 -4.44 -8.51
N LEU A 45 -9.30 -3.54 -7.85
CA LEU A 45 -10.27 -3.90 -6.81
C LEU A 45 -11.48 -4.56 -7.47
N THR A 46 -11.85 -5.74 -6.99
CA THR A 46 -13.08 -6.45 -7.36
C THR A 46 -13.96 -6.65 -6.13
N TRP A 47 -15.17 -7.18 -6.33
CA TRP A 47 -16.04 -7.58 -5.21
C TRP A 47 -15.43 -8.67 -4.31
N LYS A 48 -14.40 -9.40 -4.76
CA LYS A 48 -13.67 -10.40 -3.95
C LYS A 48 -12.44 -9.84 -3.23
N GLY A 49 -12.16 -8.55 -3.40
CA GLY A 49 -10.93 -7.88 -2.99
C GLY A 49 -9.91 -7.78 -4.15
N PHE A 50 -8.63 -7.86 -3.83
CA PHE A 50 -7.53 -7.88 -4.80
C PHE A 50 -7.00 -9.30 -4.99
N SER A 51 -6.63 -9.63 -6.21
CA SER A 51 -5.86 -10.84 -6.53
C SER A 51 -4.66 -10.43 -7.37
N SER A 52 -3.53 -11.09 -7.14
CA SER A 52 -2.33 -10.89 -7.91
C SER A 52 -2.54 -11.40 -9.34
N SER A 53 -1.64 -11.03 -10.24
CA SER A 53 -1.88 -11.18 -11.68
C SER A 53 -1.26 -12.44 -12.28
N SER A 54 -0.64 -13.31 -11.47
CA SER A 54 -0.09 -14.57 -11.97
C SER A 54 -1.17 -15.61 -12.23
N ASP A 55 -0.87 -16.55 -13.12
CA ASP A 55 -1.81 -17.59 -13.57
C ASP A 55 -2.36 -18.45 -12.43
N GLN A 56 -1.60 -18.63 -11.34
CA GLN A 56 -2.09 -19.41 -10.19
C GLN A 56 -3.20 -18.69 -9.39
N PHE A 57 -3.29 -17.37 -9.54
CA PHE A 57 -4.31 -16.53 -8.90
C PHE A 57 -5.34 -15.97 -9.90
N ASP A 58 -5.27 -16.35 -11.18
CA ASP A 58 -6.27 -16.04 -12.20
C ASP A 58 -6.99 -17.32 -12.70
N PRO A 59 -8.29 -17.50 -12.41
CA PRO A 59 -9.16 -16.60 -11.68
C PRO A 59 -8.87 -16.59 -10.18
N CYS A 60 -9.28 -15.49 -9.51
CA CYS A 60 -9.16 -15.30 -8.06
C CYS A 60 -9.57 -16.55 -7.28
N PRO A 61 -8.68 -17.13 -6.44
CA PRO A 61 -8.94 -18.38 -5.74
C PRO A 61 -10.10 -18.23 -4.76
N SER A 62 -10.96 -19.25 -4.68
CA SER A 62 -12.02 -19.29 -3.66
C SER A 62 -11.44 -19.33 -2.25
N ASN A 63 -12.24 -18.96 -1.25
CA ASN A 63 -11.83 -19.03 0.16
C ASN A 63 -11.38 -20.44 0.59
N ARG A 64 -12.01 -21.49 0.03
CA ARG A 64 -11.62 -22.89 0.26
C ARG A 64 -10.26 -23.21 -0.38
N LYS A 65 -10.06 -22.82 -1.65
CA LYS A 65 -8.78 -23.01 -2.36
C LYS A 65 -7.65 -22.27 -1.63
N TRP A 66 -7.92 -21.03 -1.18
CA TRP A 66 -6.99 -20.22 -0.40
C TRP A 66 -6.49 -20.93 0.85
N LYS A 67 -7.43 -21.37 1.70
CA LYS A 67 -7.12 -22.06 2.95
C LYS A 67 -6.28 -23.31 2.76
N TYR A 68 -6.63 -24.10 1.75
CA TYR A 68 -5.99 -25.39 1.52
C TYR A 68 -4.58 -25.25 0.92
N HIS A 69 -4.43 -24.40 -0.10
CA HIS A 69 -3.19 -24.34 -0.88
C HIS A 69 -2.22 -23.24 -0.47
N PHE A 70 -2.66 -22.18 0.22
CA PHE A 70 -1.83 -20.99 0.41
C PHE A 70 -1.74 -20.53 1.86
N GLN A 71 -2.82 -20.58 2.64
CA GLN A 71 -2.84 -19.97 3.97
C GLN A 71 -1.77 -20.52 4.93
N HIS A 72 -1.33 -21.78 4.75
CA HIS A 72 -0.25 -22.35 5.55
C HIS A 72 1.08 -21.60 5.38
N LEU A 73 1.36 -21.04 4.19
CA LEU A 73 2.58 -20.26 3.90
C LEU A 73 2.76 -19.06 4.83
N ARG A 74 1.69 -18.55 5.45
CA ARG A 74 1.76 -17.49 6.47
C ARG A 74 2.65 -17.85 7.67
N TYR A 75 2.73 -19.14 8.02
CA TYR A 75 3.40 -19.62 9.23
C TYR A 75 4.71 -20.38 8.95
N HIS A 76 5.06 -20.57 7.68
CA HIS A 76 6.26 -21.29 7.28
C HIS A 76 7.28 -20.29 6.72
N ASP A 77 8.24 -19.82 7.51
CA ASP A 77 9.26 -18.89 7.00
C ASP A 77 10.23 -19.54 5.99
N GLU A 78 10.20 -20.87 5.86
CA GLU A 78 11.10 -21.64 4.99
C GLU A 78 10.93 -21.31 3.50
N TRP A 79 9.69 -21.16 3.01
CA TRP A 79 9.47 -20.82 1.58
C TRP A 79 10.00 -19.42 1.25
N MET A 80 10.06 -18.51 2.23
CA MET A 80 10.69 -17.20 2.06
C MET A 80 12.23 -17.25 2.05
N GLY A 81 12.81 -18.41 2.36
CA GLY A 81 14.24 -18.70 2.18
C GLY A 81 14.60 -19.13 0.76
N ASP A 82 13.61 -19.48 -0.06
CA ASP A 82 13.80 -19.86 -1.45
C ASP A 82 14.28 -18.66 -2.28
N GLN A 83 15.35 -18.86 -3.05
CA GLN A 83 15.94 -17.82 -3.88
C GLN A 83 14.95 -17.35 -4.96
N ASP A 84 14.16 -18.25 -5.54
CA ASP A 84 13.21 -17.91 -6.61
C ASP A 84 12.10 -16.99 -6.08
N ILE A 85 11.70 -17.17 -4.82
CA ILE A 85 10.70 -16.32 -4.16
C ILE A 85 11.25 -14.92 -3.90
N VAL A 86 12.50 -14.82 -3.44
CA VAL A 86 13.15 -13.52 -3.20
C VAL A 86 13.47 -12.79 -4.52
N GLU A 87 13.82 -13.53 -5.56
CA GLU A 87 14.00 -13.01 -6.92
C GLU A 87 12.67 -12.50 -7.48
N SER A 88 11.60 -13.30 -7.41
CA SER A 88 10.24 -12.90 -7.81
C SER A 88 9.79 -11.61 -7.11
N MET A 89 10.07 -11.48 -5.81
CA MET A 89 9.82 -10.25 -5.04
C MET A 89 10.64 -9.06 -5.56
N SER A 90 11.93 -9.26 -5.81
CA SER A 90 12.83 -8.23 -6.34
C SER A 90 12.34 -7.74 -7.71
N ASN A 91 11.97 -8.67 -8.58
CA ASN A 91 11.46 -8.40 -9.92
C ASN A 91 10.12 -7.67 -9.87
N HIS A 92 9.21 -8.06 -8.96
CA HIS A 92 7.96 -7.33 -8.69
C HIS A 92 8.20 -5.86 -8.32
N ILE A 93 9.11 -5.61 -7.37
CA ILE A 93 9.39 -4.24 -6.91
C ILE A 93 10.08 -3.42 -8.00
N ASN A 94 11.03 -4.02 -8.73
CA ASN A 94 11.81 -3.33 -9.76
C ASN A 94 11.03 -3.09 -11.06
N GLY A 95 10.11 -4.00 -11.42
CA GLY A 95 9.23 -3.87 -12.59
C GLY A 95 8.25 -2.70 -12.46
N GLY A 96 8.07 -2.18 -11.24
CA GLY A 96 7.27 -1.00 -10.97
C GLY A 96 5.77 -1.22 -11.20
N TRP A 97 5.05 -0.11 -11.32
CA TRP A 97 3.59 -0.11 -11.46
C TRP A 97 3.12 0.00 -12.91
N ASP A 98 4.01 0.39 -13.83
CA ASP A 98 3.70 0.63 -15.25
C ASP A 98 3.74 -0.66 -16.10
N GLY A 99 3.64 -1.81 -15.42
CA GLY A 99 3.68 -3.12 -16.01
C GLY A 99 5.11 -3.66 -15.98
N TYR A 100 5.24 -4.86 -15.41
CA TYR A 100 6.00 -5.87 -16.12
C TYR A 100 5.75 -5.66 -17.61
N SER A 101 6.80 -5.31 -18.36
CA SER A 101 6.72 -5.39 -19.81
C SER A 101 6.17 -6.78 -20.08
N TYR A 102 4.95 -6.82 -20.59
CA TYR A 102 4.37 -7.95 -21.26
C TYR A 102 5.27 -8.21 -22.48
N ASP A 103 6.49 -8.67 -22.26
CA ASP A 103 7.10 -9.58 -23.21
C ASP A 103 6.17 -10.78 -23.17
N ARG A 104 5.27 -10.79 -24.16
CA ARG A 104 4.29 -11.85 -24.40
C ARG A 104 4.93 -13.24 -24.42
N ASP A 105 6.25 -13.30 -24.55
CA ASP A 105 7.04 -14.52 -24.61
C ASP A 105 7.34 -15.14 -23.24
N TYR A 106 7.19 -14.41 -22.11
CA TYR A 106 7.44 -14.97 -20.76
C TYR A 106 6.22 -15.01 -19.82
N GLY A 107 5.10 -14.35 -20.18
CA GLY A 107 3.74 -14.69 -19.74
C GLY A 107 3.38 -14.63 -18.24
N GLN A 108 4.33 -14.48 -17.31
CA GLN A 108 4.03 -14.66 -15.89
C GLN A 108 3.73 -13.33 -15.22
N GLY A 109 2.46 -13.12 -14.87
CA GLY A 109 2.08 -12.05 -13.96
C GLY A 109 2.75 -12.22 -12.59
N SER A 110 2.73 -11.16 -11.78
CA SER A 110 3.32 -11.22 -10.44
C SER A 110 2.40 -11.92 -9.44
N ASP A 111 2.99 -12.73 -8.57
CA ASP A 111 2.33 -13.29 -7.39
C ASP A 111 2.06 -12.24 -6.31
N TRP A 112 2.69 -11.08 -6.40
CA TRP A 112 2.71 -10.07 -5.34
C TRP A 112 1.75 -8.91 -5.64
N ILE A 113 1.18 -8.38 -4.57
CA ILE A 113 0.34 -7.19 -4.56
C ILE A 113 1.07 -6.12 -3.73
N SER A 114 1.47 -5.02 -4.38
CA SER A 114 2.14 -3.89 -3.72
C SER A 114 1.21 -3.10 -2.81
N THR A 115 1.70 -2.82 -1.60
CA THR A 115 1.08 -1.92 -0.62
C THR A 115 2.18 -1.14 0.11
N SER A 116 1.81 -0.09 0.84
CA SER A 116 2.73 0.78 1.58
C SER A 116 2.27 0.98 3.02
N THR A 117 3.21 1.02 3.97
CA THR A 117 2.98 1.46 5.34
C THR A 117 3.36 2.93 5.57
N ASP A 118 3.68 3.67 4.50
CA ASP A 118 4.17 5.05 4.59
C ASP A 118 3.17 6.01 3.94
N LEU A 119 2.42 6.72 4.79
CA LEU A 119 1.44 7.71 4.34
C LEU A 119 2.10 8.84 3.53
N GLN A 120 3.27 9.34 3.96
CA GLN A 120 3.94 10.46 3.27
C GLN A 120 4.37 10.05 1.87
N TRP A 121 4.95 8.86 1.73
CA TRP A 121 5.31 8.31 0.42
C TRP A 121 4.06 8.09 -0.44
N THR A 122 2.99 7.56 0.15
CA THR A 122 1.74 7.28 -0.58
C THR A 122 1.11 8.55 -1.12
N ILE A 123 1.02 9.63 -0.32
CA ILE A 123 0.50 10.92 -0.80
C ILE A 123 1.41 11.53 -1.86
N TRP A 124 2.74 11.43 -1.70
CA TRP A 124 3.67 11.85 -2.76
C TRP A 124 3.40 11.09 -4.07
N GLU A 125 3.23 9.76 -4.02
CA GLU A 125 2.99 8.94 -5.21
C GLU A 125 1.62 9.24 -5.86
N ILE A 126 0.57 9.51 -5.08
CA ILE A 126 -0.71 10.01 -5.60
C ILE A 126 -0.48 11.31 -6.37
N THR A 127 0.20 12.29 -5.77
CA THR A 127 0.44 13.58 -6.44
C THR A 127 1.27 13.42 -7.70
N ARG A 128 2.32 12.59 -7.68
CA ARG A 128 3.15 12.28 -8.86
C ARG A 128 2.32 11.66 -9.99
N ARG A 129 1.40 10.75 -9.68
CA ARG A 129 0.51 10.13 -10.68
C ARG A 129 -0.44 11.15 -11.29
N LEU A 130 -1.03 12.03 -10.47
CA LEU A 130 -1.95 13.06 -10.94
C LEU A 130 -1.25 14.15 -11.77
N THR A 131 -0.04 14.57 -11.37
CA THR A 131 0.71 15.65 -12.04
C THR A 131 1.62 15.13 -13.15
N LYS A 132 2.69 14.39 -12.80
CA LYS A 132 3.74 13.95 -13.74
C LYS A 132 3.28 12.86 -14.71
N LEU A 133 2.38 11.96 -14.27
CA LEU A 133 1.87 10.87 -15.11
C LEU A 133 0.48 11.15 -15.70
N HIS A 134 -0.06 12.34 -15.46
CA HIS A 134 -1.33 12.83 -15.99
C HIS A 134 -2.50 11.84 -15.80
N ARG A 135 -2.56 11.16 -14.65
CA ARG A 135 -3.73 10.37 -14.27
C ARG A 135 -4.86 11.32 -13.90
N SER A 136 -6.05 11.08 -14.43
CA SER A 136 -7.24 11.86 -14.03
C SER A 136 -7.71 11.54 -12.61
N LYS A 137 -7.37 10.33 -12.12
CA LYS A 137 -7.85 9.79 -10.85
C LYS A 137 -6.88 8.75 -10.31
N VAL A 138 -6.70 8.72 -8.99
CA VAL A 138 -6.03 7.64 -8.25
C VAL A 138 -6.96 7.20 -7.13
N ASP A 139 -7.17 5.90 -6.96
CA ASP A 139 -7.87 5.34 -5.82
C ASP A 139 -6.85 4.91 -4.74
N LEU A 140 -7.12 5.26 -3.49
CA LEU A 140 -6.36 4.86 -2.32
C LEU A 140 -7.22 3.96 -1.45
N HIS A 141 -6.74 2.75 -1.19
CA HIS A 141 -7.43 1.75 -0.39
C HIS A 141 -6.74 1.60 0.96
N LEU A 142 -7.49 1.78 2.04
CA LEU A 142 -7.06 1.49 3.40
C LEU A 142 -7.39 0.03 3.72
N ILE A 143 -6.36 -0.75 4.04
CA ILE A 143 -6.50 -2.20 4.19
C ILE A 143 -6.01 -2.61 5.58
N ARG A 144 -6.80 -3.42 6.26
CA ARG A 144 -6.44 -4.06 7.52
C ARG A 144 -5.37 -5.13 7.28
N LYS A 145 -4.23 -5.00 7.95
CA LYS A 145 -3.15 -5.98 7.93
C LYS A 145 -3.40 -7.13 8.91
N GLY A 146 -4.05 -6.85 10.03
CA GLY A 146 -4.54 -7.87 10.98
C GLY A 146 -3.42 -8.72 11.57
N LEU A 147 -2.58 -8.13 12.44
CA LEU A 147 -1.51 -8.86 13.11
C LEU A 147 -2.02 -9.86 14.16
N TRP A 148 -3.14 -9.53 14.82
CA TRP A 148 -3.72 -10.33 15.90
C TRP A 148 -5.11 -10.81 15.55
N ILE A 149 -5.15 -11.96 14.88
CA ILE A 149 -6.38 -12.71 14.69
C ILE A 149 -6.36 -13.86 15.69
N SER A 150 -7.47 -14.06 16.42
CA SER A 150 -7.60 -15.12 17.41
C SER A 150 -7.21 -16.48 16.82
N ARG A 151 -6.55 -17.33 17.60
CA ARG A 151 -6.25 -18.73 17.20
C ARG A 151 -7.50 -19.52 16.81
N ASN A 152 -8.68 -19.08 17.26
CA ASN A 152 -9.97 -19.69 16.93
C ASN A 152 -10.59 -19.16 15.63
N TYR A 153 -9.95 -18.20 14.97
CA TYR A 153 -10.46 -17.66 13.72
C TYR A 153 -10.38 -18.70 12.61
N ARG A 154 -11.54 -19.01 12.05
CA ARG A 154 -11.67 -19.97 10.95
C ARG A 154 -11.79 -19.28 9.60
N GLY A 155 -11.50 -17.98 9.49
CA GLY A 155 -11.58 -17.27 8.21
C GLY A 155 -10.32 -17.42 7.35
N CYS A 156 -10.37 -16.88 6.13
CA CYS A 156 -9.18 -16.73 5.29
C CYS A 156 -8.39 -15.49 5.71
N GLU A 157 -7.08 -15.52 5.52
CA GLU A 157 -6.18 -14.43 5.90
C GLU A 157 -5.19 -14.16 4.77
N PRO A 158 -4.87 -12.88 4.51
CA PRO A 158 -3.82 -12.50 3.58
C PRO A 158 -2.43 -12.89 4.13
N ILE A 159 -1.49 -13.11 3.21
CA ILE A 159 -0.09 -13.42 3.54
C ILE A 159 0.73 -12.15 3.31
N TRP A 160 1.12 -11.49 4.39
CA TRP A 160 1.89 -10.24 4.36
C TRP A 160 3.38 -10.51 4.54
N VAL A 161 4.19 -9.85 3.72
CA VAL A 161 5.64 -10.01 3.72
C VAL A 161 6.30 -8.63 3.73
N ASN A 162 7.22 -8.42 4.67
CA ASN A 162 8.11 -7.27 4.64
C ASN A 162 9.32 -7.60 3.73
N PRO A 163 9.38 -7.06 2.51
CA PRO A 163 10.42 -7.42 1.55
C PRO A 163 11.83 -7.00 2.01
N THR A 164 11.95 -5.95 2.81
CA THR A 164 13.26 -5.42 3.23
C THR A 164 14.07 -6.43 4.04
N SER A 165 13.41 -7.30 4.82
CA SER A 165 14.05 -8.34 5.62
C SER A 165 14.76 -9.38 4.77
N TYR A 166 14.19 -9.72 3.60
CA TYR A 166 14.69 -10.77 2.72
C TYR A 166 15.67 -10.20 1.69
N LEU A 167 15.33 -9.06 1.08
CA LEU A 167 16.17 -8.39 0.09
C LEU A 167 17.51 -7.91 0.69
N ARG A 168 17.54 -7.50 1.96
CA ARG A 168 18.78 -7.05 2.62
C ARG A 168 19.86 -8.14 2.65
N LYS A 169 19.46 -9.40 2.80
CA LYS A 169 20.41 -10.53 2.83
C LYS A 169 21.04 -10.70 1.45
N GLN A 170 20.23 -10.74 0.40
CA GLN A 170 20.70 -10.89 -0.99
C GLN A 170 21.50 -9.67 -1.47
N ALA A 171 21.06 -8.46 -1.14
CA ALA A 171 21.74 -7.21 -1.50
C ALA A 171 23.17 -7.09 -0.93
N ARG A 172 23.54 -7.91 0.06
CA ARG A 172 24.91 -7.95 0.63
C ARG A 172 25.83 -8.95 -0.06
N LEU A 173 25.28 -9.97 -0.70
CA LEU A 173 26.04 -11.07 -1.30
C LEU A 173 26.55 -10.72 -2.71
N GLU A 174 25.80 -9.90 -3.44
CA GLU A 174 26.16 -9.53 -4.82
C GLU A 174 26.91 -8.19 -4.88
N TYR A 175 28.16 -8.24 -5.33
CA TYR A 175 29.06 -7.08 -5.46
C TYR A 175 28.90 -6.31 -6.79
N TYR A 176 27.96 -6.70 -7.64
CA TYR A 176 27.78 -6.10 -8.96
C TYR A 176 27.18 -4.69 -8.88
N TYR A 177 27.63 -3.82 -9.80
CA TYR A 177 27.21 -2.41 -9.91
C TYR A 177 25.69 -2.24 -10.11
N GLU A 178 25.03 -3.24 -10.69
CA GLU A 178 23.59 -3.25 -10.97
C GLU A 178 22.85 -4.35 -10.21
N ASN A 179 23.10 -4.46 -8.90
CA ASN A 179 22.42 -5.44 -8.06
C ASN A 179 20.90 -5.12 -7.97
N PRO A 180 20.02 -5.95 -8.58
CA PRO A 180 18.57 -5.70 -8.61
C PRO A 180 17.96 -5.77 -7.21
N TYR A 181 18.46 -6.64 -6.33
CA TYR A 181 18.02 -6.74 -4.94
C TYR A 181 18.31 -5.46 -4.15
N ARG A 182 19.44 -4.80 -4.41
CA ARG A 182 19.78 -3.52 -3.76
C ARG A 182 18.84 -2.42 -4.21
N LYS A 183 18.50 -2.36 -5.50
CA LYS A 183 17.52 -1.41 -6.04
C LYS A 183 16.14 -1.64 -5.42
N ALA A 184 15.66 -2.89 -5.41
CA ALA A 184 14.38 -3.28 -4.81
C ALA A 184 14.35 -2.98 -3.30
N TYR A 185 15.44 -3.29 -2.58
CA TYR A 185 15.57 -2.99 -1.14
C TYR A 185 15.49 -1.49 -0.87
N ASN A 186 16.20 -0.67 -1.64
CA ASN A 186 16.19 0.79 -1.47
C ASN A 186 14.81 1.37 -1.75
N PHE A 187 14.14 0.91 -2.82
CA PHE A 187 12.77 1.30 -3.12
C PHE A 187 11.84 0.91 -1.98
N ALA A 188 11.86 -0.36 -1.57
CA ALA A 188 11.00 -0.88 -0.53
C ALA A 188 11.17 -0.14 0.81
N LYS A 189 12.42 0.19 1.16
CA LYS A 189 12.71 0.98 2.35
C LYS A 189 12.19 2.42 2.22
N ALA A 190 12.31 3.03 1.04
CA ALA A 190 11.86 4.40 0.80
C ALA A 190 10.33 4.51 0.74
N SER A 191 9.64 3.50 0.21
CA SER A 191 8.18 3.47 0.09
C SER A 191 7.46 2.89 1.30
N GLY A 192 8.18 2.29 2.25
CA GLY A 192 7.55 1.47 3.29
C GLY A 192 6.81 0.30 2.68
N GLU A 193 7.36 -0.33 1.64
CA GLU A 193 6.71 -1.40 0.90
C GLU A 193 6.35 -2.56 1.83
N MET A 194 5.11 -3.02 1.70
CA MET A 194 4.61 -4.26 2.25
C MET A 194 3.98 -5.03 1.11
N LEU A 195 4.38 -6.28 0.92
CA LEU A 195 3.81 -7.11 -0.14
C LEU A 195 2.74 -8.02 0.44
N CYS A 196 1.66 -8.22 -0.31
CA CYS A 196 0.74 -9.32 -0.08
C CYS A 196 0.95 -10.39 -1.16
N TYR A 197 1.16 -11.63 -0.75
CA TYR A 197 1.21 -12.75 -1.67
C TYR A 197 -0.23 -13.14 -2.06
N GLY A 198 -0.51 -13.24 -3.35
CA GLY A 198 -1.71 -13.83 -3.93
C GLY A 198 -3.01 -13.02 -3.80
N ARG A 199 -3.48 -12.74 -2.58
CA ARG A 199 -4.85 -12.23 -2.37
C ARG A 199 -5.00 -11.36 -1.13
N ILE A 200 -5.69 -10.23 -1.31
CA ILE A 200 -6.24 -9.38 -0.24
C ILE A 200 -7.76 -9.50 -0.29
N PHE A 201 -8.41 -9.85 0.83
CA PHE A 201 -9.85 -10.08 0.86
C PHE A 201 -10.64 -8.77 0.95
N ASP A 202 -11.84 -8.78 0.37
CA ASP A 202 -12.81 -7.69 0.43
C ASP A 202 -13.09 -7.21 1.86
N LYS A 203 -13.30 -8.15 2.80
CA LYS A 203 -13.54 -7.84 4.22
C LYS A 203 -12.39 -7.08 4.91
N ASP A 204 -11.17 -7.16 4.35
CA ASP A 204 -9.99 -6.50 4.92
C ASP A 204 -9.84 -5.07 4.37
N ILE A 205 -10.63 -4.69 3.36
CA ILE A 205 -10.63 -3.34 2.77
C ILE A 205 -11.60 -2.47 3.57
N LEU A 206 -11.04 -1.55 4.36
CA LEU A 206 -11.80 -0.71 5.28
C LEU A 206 -12.43 0.48 4.55
N GLU A 207 -11.68 1.11 3.65
CA GLU A 207 -12.14 2.27 2.90
C GLU A 207 -11.44 2.34 1.53
N SER A 208 -12.12 2.91 0.55
CA SER A 208 -11.54 3.30 -0.74
C SER A 208 -11.88 4.76 -1.03
N THR A 209 -10.85 5.60 -1.08
CA THR A 209 -10.99 7.03 -1.36
C THR A 209 -10.52 7.36 -2.77
N LYS A 210 -11.20 8.31 -3.40
CA LYS A 210 -10.89 8.77 -4.74
C LYS A 210 -10.11 10.08 -4.67
N TRP A 211 -8.99 10.16 -5.38
CA TRP A 211 -8.12 11.32 -5.44
C TRP A 211 -8.09 11.89 -6.84
N THR A 212 -8.24 13.21 -6.94
CA THR A 212 -8.19 13.97 -8.19
C THR A 212 -7.42 15.26 -7.96
N ASN A 213 -7.14 16.04 -9.01
CA ASN A 213 -6.49 17.36 -8.85
C ASN A 213 -7.32 18.30 -7.96
N SER A 214 -8.65 18.20 -7.99
CA SER A 214 -9.55 19.09 -7.23
C SER A 214 -9.90 18.59 -5.83
N ASP A 215 -9.81 17.28 -5.58
CA ASP A 215 -10.33 16.66 -4.36
C ASP A 215 -9.30 15.71 -3.71
N PRO A 216 -8.80 16.04 -2.50
CA PRO A 216 -8.06 15.09 -1.69
C PRO A 216 -9.05 14.13 -1.03
N GLY A 217 -8.95 12.83 -1.32
CA GLY A 217 -9.94 11.83 -0.90
C GLY A 217 -10.27 11.83 0.60
N PHE A 218 -9.35 12.30 1.44
CA PHE A 218 -9.61 12.69 2.83
C PHE A 218 -8.79 13.93 3.24
N VAL A 219 -9.08 14.47 4.42
CA VAL A 219 -8.36 15.63 4.97
C VAL A 219 -6.94 15.23 5.36
N LEU A 220 -5.94 15.78 4.65
CA LEU A 220 -4.54 15.56 4.97
C LEU A 220 -4.13 16.31 6.26
N PRO A 221 -3.21 15.75 7.06
CA PRO A 221 -2.63 16.47 8.19
C PRO A 221 -1.99 17.81 7.79
N ASP A 222 -2.04 18.81 8.67
CA ASP A 222 -1.57 20.17 8.39
C ASP A 222 -0.10 20.26 7.93
N TYR A 223 0.74 19.28 8.31
CA TYR A 223 2.15 19.27 7.93
C TYR A 223 2.39 18.97 6.45
N PHE A 224 1.37 18.50 5.72
CA PHE A 224 1.40 18.36 4.27
C PHE A 224 1.28 19.70 3.55
N TYR A 225 0.70 20.73 4.18
CA TYR A 225 0.37 22.00 3.54
C TYR A 225 1.31 23.15 3.91
N LYS A 226 1.57 24.02 2.93
CA LYS A 226 2.20 25.33 3.14
C LYS A 226 1.34 26.17 4.07
N SER A 227 1.92 27.19 4.72
CA SER A 227 1.12 28.08 5.58
C SER A 227 0.00 28.73 4.78
N ARG A 228 -1.19 28.88 5.38
CA ARG A 228 -2.39 29.45 4.71
C ARG A 228 -2.16 30.82 4.10
N LYS A 229 -1.24 31.61 4.65
CA LYS A 229 -0.85 32.93 4.10
C LYS A 229 -0.22 32.89 2.70
N TYR A 230 0.17 31.70 2.24
CA TYR A 230 0.72 31.48 0.90
C TYR A 230 -0.28 30.85 -0.06
N TRP A 231 -1.51 30.63 0.37
CA TRP A 231 -2.55 30.01 -0.47
C TRP A 231 -3.18 31.07 -1.36
N ASP A 232 -3.29 30.76 -2.64
CA ASP A 232 -4.13 31.51 -3.57
C ASP A 232 -5.59 31.01 -3.49
N TYR A 233 -6.54 31.85 -3.90
CA TYR A 233 -7.96 31.50 -4.03
C TYR A 233 -8.17 30.35 -5.02
N TYR A 234 -7.37 30.31 -6.09
CA TYR A 234 -7.47 29.30 -7.15
C TYR A 234 -6.59 28.07 -6.94
N ASP A 235 -5.80 28.03 -5.86
CA ASP A 235 -4.94 26.90 -5.57
C ASP A 235 -5.76 25.63 -5.35
N SER A 236 -5.43 24.55 -6.06
CA SER A 236 -5.90 23.21 -5.72
C SER A 236 -5.26 22.71 -4.41
N TRP A 237 -5.69 21.56 -3.90
CA TRP A 237 -5.01 20.97 -2.72
C TRP A 237 -3.55 20.60 -3.02
N ILE A 238 -3.24 20.29 -4.28
CA ILE A 238 -1.89 19.95 -4.76
C ILE A 238 -0.99 21.20 -4.71
N ASP A 239 -1.50 22.36 -5.15
CA ASP A 239 -0.77 23.63 -5.14
C ASP A 239 -0.50 24.16 -3.73
N ARG A 240 -1.25 23.63 -2.74
CA ARG A 240 -1.10 23.96 -1.32
C ARG A 240 -0.07 23.10 -0.60
N LEU A 241 0.53 22.10 -1.24
CA LEU A 241 1.48 21.20 -0.59
C LEU A 241 2.78 21.91 -0.22
N VAL A 242 3.49 21.39 0.79
CA VAL A 242 4.81 21.93 1.20
C VAL A 242 5.94 21.59 0.24
N TRP A 243 5.69 20.69 -0.71
CA TRP A 243 6.62 20.30 -1.77
C TRP A 243 5.98 20.60 -3.12
N ASN A 244 6.81 20.68 -4.16
CA ASN A 244 6.39 20.84 -5.55
C ASN A 244 6.24 19.44 -6.19
N PRO A 245 5.01 18.95 -6.45
CA PRO A 245 4.81 17.62 -7.02
C PRO A 245 5.29 17.46 -8.47
N TRP A 246 5.61 18.56 -9.15
CA TRP A 246 6.14 18.57 -10.52
C TRP A 246 7.66 18.37 -10.55
N GLU A 247 8.36 18.68 -9.45
CA GLU A 247 9.82 18.71 -9.41
C GLU A 247 10.35 17.75 -8.34
N ASP A 248 9.88 17.88 -7.10
CA ASP A 248 10.45 17.18 -5.94
C ASP A 248 10.27 15.65 -6.03
N ASP A 249 11.33 14.93 -5.72
CA ASP A 249 11.27 13.49 -5.48
C ASP A 249 10.68 13.16 -4.09
N SER A 250 10.49 11.87 -3.81
CA SER A 250 9.90 11.42 -2.54
C SER A 250 10.75 11.79 -1.32
N THR A 251 12.07 11.87 -1.49
CA THR A 251 13.02 12.18 -0.40
C THR A 251 12.88 13.65 -0.02
N GLU A 252 12.88 14.53 -1.01
CA GLU A 252 12.73 15.96 -0.84
C GLU A 252 11.35 16.32 -0.28
N ALA A 253 10.29 15.69 -0.78
CA ALA A 253 8.94 15.84 -0.25
C ALA A 253 8.85 15.47 1.24
N LYS A 254 9.39 14.30 1.63
CA LYS A 254 9.47 13.86 3.04
C LYS A 254 10.25 14.84 3.91
N ARG A 255 11.37 15.37 3.41
CA ARG A 255 12.17 16.38 4.11
C ARG A 255 11.36 17.65 4.36
N LYS A 256 10.65 18.17 3.34
CA LYS A 256 9.80 19.37 3.46
C LYS A 256 8.63 19.15 4.44
N MET A 257 7.96 18.00 4.38
CA MET A 257 6.91 17.58 5.33
C MET A 257 7.42 17.52 6.78
N LYS A 258 8.57 16.89 7.02
CA LYS A 258 9.20 16.84 8.35
C LYS A 258 9.53 18.23 8.88
N ASN A 259 10.10 19.10 8.05
CA ASN A 259 10.41 20.47 8.42
C ASN A 259 9.15 21.26 8.78
N ARG A 260 8.05 21.07 8.03
CA ARG A 260 6.76 21.70 8.34
C ARG A 260 6.20 21.21 9.67
N ARG A 261 6.24 19.90 9.92
CA ARG A 261 5.80 19.29 11.19
C ARG A 261 6.54 19.91 12.38
N ILE A 262 7.86 20.06 12.30
CA ILE A 262 8.68 20.70 13.35
C ILE A 262 8.26 22.16 13.56
N LYS A 263 8.03 22.93 12.49
CA LYS A 263 7.57 24.32 12.60
C LYS A 263 6.20 24.42 13.31
N LEU A 264 5.26 23.55 12.99
CA LEU A 264 3.93 23.51 13.62
C LEU A 264 4.01 23.16 15.12
N GLN A 265 4.92 22.26 15.50
CA GLN A 265 5.14 21.92 16.91
C GLN A 265 5.74 23.11 17.69
N LYS A 266 6.65 23.87 17.08
CA LYS A 266 7.25 25.06 17.71
C LYS A 266 6.25 26.20 17.88
N SER A 267 5.30 26.39 16.96
CA SER A 267 4.30 27.46 17.05
C SER A 267 3.17 27.19 18.06
N ARG A 268 3.08 25.97 18.60
CA ARG A 268 2.09 25.60 19.63
C ARG A 268 2.62 25.78 21.06
N ARG A 269 3.92 26.05 21.22
CA ARG A 269 4.57 26.34 22.51
C ARG A 269 4.64 27.85 22.69
#